data_AF-A0A162UPD8-F1
#
_entry.id   AF-A0A162UPD8-F1
#
_cell.length_a   1.000
_cell.length_b   1.000
_cell.length_c   1.000
_cell.angle_alpha   90.00
_cell.angle_beta   90.00
_cell.angle_gamma   90.00
#
_symmetry.space_group_name_H-M   'P 1'
#
loop_
_entity.id
_entity.type
_entity.pdbx_description
1 polymer ?
#
loop_
_entity_poly.entity_id
_entity_poly.type
_entity_poly.pdbx_seq_one_letter_code
_entity_poly.pdbx_strand_id
1 'polypeptide(L)'
;MQSNNSRLLIIFLITLFLVPSHAFERRAPPPEEHGSSTQNLGDYTHSHEDVKTPTYSCISTGDCDVCTSLEKKTIPYCAEFGNKEPVRCEWNDPDLADRKNQTTFYDYDAISLPSFRSCPRVKRIVRWQLIQFESINLVVAVVSIILVIWRQRKLAREQYLRLAHRIGVTV
;
A
#
# COMPACT_ATOMS: atom_id res chain seq x y z
N MET A 1 -3.40 -16.57 -44.59
CA MET A 1 -2.56 -16.11 -43.45
C MET A 1 -3.32 -15.38 -42.32
N GLN A 2 -4.57 -14.93 -42.51
CA GLN A 2 -5.27 -14.08 -41.52
C GLN A 2 -5.92 -14.83 -40.33
N SER A 3 -6.08 -16.15 -40.42
CA SER A 3 -6.70 -16.98 -39.37
C SER A 3 -5.79 -17.22 -38.15
N ASN A 4 -4.48 -17.40 -38.39
CA ASN A 4 -3.53 -17.72 -37.32
C ASN A 4 -3.29 -16.54 -36.37
N ASN A 5 -3.28 -15.31 -36.89
CA ASN A 5 -3.10 -14.10 -36.07
C ASN A 5 -4.31 -13.82 -35.17
N SER A 6 -5.52 -14.17 -35.62
CA SER A 6 -6.73 -14.04 -34.80
C SER A 6 -6.76 -15.04 -33.66
N ARG A 7 -6.26 -16.27 -33.88
CA ARG A 7 -6.16 -17.30 -32.83
C ARG A 7 -5.07 -16.95 -31.81
N LEU A 8 -3.92 -16.44 -32.26
CA LEU A 8 -2.86 -15.95 -31.37
C LEU A 8 -3.33 -14.82 -30.45
N LEU A 9 -4.14 -13.90 -30.97
CA LEU A 9 -4.65 -12.77 -30.18
C LEU A 9 -5.69 -13.22 -29.13
N ILE A 10 -6.53 -14.22 -29.47
CA ILE A 10 -7.46 -14.85 -28.53
C ILE A 10 -6.68 -15.64 -27.46
N ILE A 11 -5.63 -16.38 -27.85
CA ILE A 11 -4.78 -17.11 -26.89
C ILE A 11 -4.04 -16.11 -25.97
N PHE A 12 -3.52 -15.00 -26.51
CA PHE A 12 -2.85 -13.96 -25.73
C PHE A 12 -3.80 -13.28 -24.73
N LEU A 13 -5.04 -13.03 -25.15
CA LEU A 13 -6.11 -12.56 -24.27
C LEU A 13 -6.44 -13.58 -23.17
N ILE A 14 -6.61 -14.85 -23.51
CA ILE A 14 -6.87 -15.91 -22.54
C ILE A 14 -5.71 -16.04 -21.54
N THR A 15 -4.45 -15.94 -21.99
CA THR A 15 -3.29 -15.96 -21.08
C THR A 15 -3.19 -14.72 -20.18
N LEU A 16 -3.66 -13.56 -20.65
CA LEU A 16 -3.78 -12.34 -19.83
C LEU A 16 -4.87 -12.47 -18.76
N PHE A 17 -5.97 -13.16 -19.06
CA PHE A 17 -7.05 -13.43 -18.12
C PHE A 17 -6.77 -14.61 -17.16
N LEU A 18 -5.84 -15.51 -17.51
CA LEU A 18 -5.40 -16.63 -16.65
C LEU A 18 -4.25 -16.27 -15.70
N VAL A 19 -3.76 -15.02 -15.70
CA VAL A 19 -2.90 -14.55 -14.61
C VAL A 19 -3.75 -14.62 -13.33
N PRO A 20 -3.33 -15.41 -12.33
CA PRO A 20 -4.15 -15.63 -11.15
C PRO A 20 -4.42 -14.29 -10.47
N SER A 21 -5.69 -13.91 -10.43
CA SER A 21 -6.23 -12.82 -9.62
C SER A 21 -6.18 -13.18 -8.13
N HIS A 22 -5.02 -13.61 -7.63
CA HIS A 22 -4.74 -13.74 -6.20
C HIS A 22 -4.37 -12.37 -5.61
N ALA A 23 -5.26 -11.40 -5.74
CA ALA A 23 -5.12 -10.13 -5.02
C ALA A 23 -6.42 -9.30 -4.91
N PHE A 24 -7.58 -9.84 -5.30
CA PHE A 24 -8.83 -9.07 -5.28
C PHE A 24 -9.71 -9.40 -4.07
N GLU A 25 -9.13 -9.35 -2.88
CA GLU A 25 -9.95 -9.40 -1.66
C GLU A 25 -9.33 -8.55 -0.57
N ARG A 26 -9.40 -7.24 -0.78
CA ARG A 26 -9.62 -6.20 0.23
C ARG A 26 -9.63 -4.88 -0.53
N ARG A 27 -10.81 -4.39 -0.88
CA ARG A 27 -11.00 -2.95 -1.11
C ARG A 27 -10.35 -2.28 0.10
N ALA A 28 -9.32 -1.47 -0.12
CA ALA A 28 -8.75 -0.67 0.94
C ALA A 28 -9.91 0.11 1.57
N PRO A 29 -10.22 -0.06 2.86
CA PRO A 29 -11.21 0.78 3.49
C PRO A 29 -10.77 2.23 3.32
N PRO A 30 -11.74 3.17 3.19
CA PRO A 30 -11.44 4.60 3.01
C PRO A 30 -10.39 5.06 4.02
N PRO A 31 -9.63 6.12 3.70
CA PRO A 31 -8.73 6.71 4.68
C PRO A 31 -9.59 7.19 5.84
N GLU A 32 -9.71 6.37 6.88
CA GLU A 32 -10.10 6.89 8.17
C GLU A 32 -8.95 7.79 8.59
N GLU A 33 -9.21 9.09 8.59
CA GLU A 33 -8.52 10.03 9.45
C GLU A 33 -8.67 9.52 10.88
N HIS A 34 -7.80 8.58 11.28
CA HIS A 34 -7.50 8.41 12.69
C HIS A 34 -6.69 9.64 13.09
N GLY A 35 -7.42 10.73 13.32
CA GLY A 35 -6.92 11.86 14.07
C GLY A 35 -6.29 11.31 15.34
N SER A 36 -5.00 11.59 15.52
CA SER A 36 -4.25 11.59 16.78
C SER A 36 -4.95 10.88 17.93
N SER A 37 -5.16 9.56 17.81
CA SER A 37 -5.77 8.79 18.88
C SER A 37 -4.67 8.58 19.91
N THR A 38 -4.70 9.40 20.95
CA THR A 38 -4.08 9.13 22.25
C THR A 38 -4.63 7.81 22.78
N GLN A 39 -4.12 6.71 22.24
CA GLN A 39 -4.30 5.39 22.85
C GLN A 39 -3.35 5.33 24.04
N ASN A 40 -3.92 5.59 25.21
CA ASN A 40 -3.31 5.30 26.50
C ASN A 40 -3.03 3.80 26.56
N LEU A 41 -1.79 3.42 26.30
CA LEU A 41 -1.34 2.04 26.23
C LEU A 41 -0.74 1.64 27.58
N GLY A 42 -1.45 0.77 28.31
CA GLY A 42 -0.90 0.00 29.42
C GLY A 42 -1.68 0.11 30.72
N ASP A 43 -2.62 -0.81 30.93
CA ASP A 43 -3.19 -1.12 32.24
C ASP A 43 -2.29 -2.19 32.90
N TYR A 44 -1.19 -1.75 33.50
CA TYR A 44 -0.31 -2.61 34.29
C TYR A 44 -0.79 -2.59 35.74
N THR A 45 -1.57 -3.60 36.09
CA THR A 45 -1.98 -3.88 37.48
C THR A 45 -0.81 -4.49 38.24
N HIS A 46 0.06 -3.64 38.79
CA HIS A 46 0.78 -4.01 40.00
C HIS A 46 0.80 -2.82 40.97
N SER A 47 -0.01 -2.99 42.00
CA SER A 47 -0.09 -2.23 43.24
C SER A 47 1.23 -1.57 43.66
N HIS A 48 1.27 -0.24 43.65
CA HIS A 48 1.81 0.65 44.69
C HIS A 48 1.62 2.11 44.23
N GLU A 49 0.61 2.78 44.81
CA GLU A 49 0.39 4.24 44.82
C GLU A 49 0.19 4.94 43.46
N ASP A 50 -0.60 6.01 43.49
CA ASP A 50 -1.05 6.82 42.36
C ASP A 50 0.11 7.58 41.69
N VAL A 51 1.08 6.86 41.12
CA VAL A 51 2.05 7.43 40.20
C VAL A 51 1.26 7.76 38.95
N LYS A 52 0.84 9.03 38.82
CA LYS A 52 0.43 9.61 37.53
C LYS A 52 1.42 9.11 36.50
N THR A 53 0.95 8.28 35.57
CA THR A 53 1.78 7.83 34.46
C THR A 53 2.39 9.08 33.85
N PRO A 54 3.73 9.19 33.80
CA PRO A 54 4.36 10.40 33.34
C PRO A 54 3.88 10.60 31.91
N THR A 55 3.10 11.65 31.70
CA THR A 55 2.31 11.76 30.47
C THR A 55 3.29 12.21 29.41
N TYR A 56 3.66 11.35 28.49
CA TYR A 56 4.46 11.73 27.32
C TYR A 56 3.57 11.74 26.09
N SER A 57 3.81 12.69 25.18
CA SER A 57 3.15 12.74 23.89
C SER A 57 4.15 12.38 22.79
N CYS A 58 3.72 11.58 21.81
CA CYS A 58 4.56 11.12 20.70
C CYS A 58 4.04 11.62 19.36
N ILE A 59 4.92 12.24 18.59
CA ILE A 59 4.64 12.74 17.24
C ILE A 59 5.38 11.87 16.22
N SER A 60 4.70 11.45 15.16
CA SER A 60 5.33 10.72 14.05
C SER A 60 6.30 11.64 13.31
N THR A 61 7.53 11.17 13.13
CA THR A 61 8.61 11.93 12.48
C THR A 61 8.87 11.44 11.05
N GLY A 62 8.40 10.24 10.69
CA GLY A 62 8.67 9.63 9.39
C GLY A 62 7.60 8.65 8.94
N ASP A 63 7.91 7.93 7.87
CA ASP A 63 6.99 6.98 7.26
C ASP A 63 6.95 5.64 8.01
N CYS A 64 5.79 4.98 7.93
CA CYS A 64 5.60 3.62 8.40
C CYS A 64 6.28 2.61 7.46
N ASP A 65 7.13 1.77 8.02
CA ASP A 65 7.93 0.75 7.34
C ASP A 65 7.65 -0.65 7.89
N VAL A 66 7.89 -1.67 7.06
CA VAL A 66 7.68 -3.07 7.46
C VAL A 66 8.77 -3.50 8.44
N CYS A 67 8.38 -4.10 9.57
CA CYS A 67 9.34 -4.70 10.49
C CYS A 67 10.03 -5.91 9.84
N THR A 68 11.31 -6.12 10.15
CA THR A 68 12.02 -7.32 9.69
C THR A 68 11.46 -8.58 10.37
N SER A 69 11.73 -9.75 9.81
CA SER A 69 11.25 -11.03 10.35
C SER A 69 11.73 -11.31 11.77
N LEU A 70 12.90 -10.78 12.15
CA LEU A 70 13.43 -10.87 13.51
C LEU A 70 12.68 -9.92 14.45
N GLU A 71 12.51 -8.66 14.04
CA GLU A 71 11.83 -7.63 14.83
C GLU A 71 10.38 -8.00 15.14
N LYS A 72 9.67 -8.61 14.19
CA LYS A 72 8.30 -9.10 14.42
C LYS A 72 8.18 -10.10 15.57
N LYS A 73 9.26 -10.81 15.92
CA LYS A 73 9.28 -11.81 16.98
C LYS A 73 9.83 -11.27 18.29
N THR A 74 10.77 -10.33 18.22
CA THR A 74 11.52 -9.87 19.38
C THR A 74 11.03 -8.54 19.94
N ILE A 75 10.34 -7.72 19.12
CA ILE A 75 10.02 -6.34 19.46
C ILE A 75 8.51 -6.15 19.62
N PRO A 76 8.03 -5.57 20.74
CA PRO A 76 6.61 -5.48 21.06
C PRO A 76 5.82 -4.58 20.10
N TYR A 77 6.37 -3.45 19.65
CA TYR A 77 5.67 -2.54 18.74
C TYR A 77 5.49 -3.11 17.32
N CYS A 78 6.13 -4.23 16.99
CA CYS A 78 5.93 -4.93 15.72
C CYS A 78 4.89 -6.06 15.82
N ALA A 79 4.39 -6.38 17.02
CA ALA A 79 3.53 -7.55 17.23
C ALA A 79 2.13 -7.40 16.61
N GLU A 80 1.57 -6.19 16.66
CA GLU A 80 0.19 -5.94 16.27
C GLU A 80 -0.01 -5.90 14.74
N PHE A 81 0.69 -4.97 14.07
CA PHE A 81 0.56 -4.76 12.62
C PHE A 81 1.73 -5.29 11.80
N GLY A 82 2.85 -5.64 12.44
CA GLY A 82 4.07 -6.01 11.75
C GLY A 82 4.78 -4.86 11.02
N ASN A 83 4.38 -3.62 11.27
CA ASN A 83 5.00 -2.41 10.73
C ASN A 83 5.33 -1.42 11.87
N LYS A 84 6.35 -0.60 11.67
CA LYS A 84 6.84 0.39 12.62
C LYS A 84 6.97 1.75 11.98
N GLU A 85 6.72 2.81 12.74
CA GLU A 85 7.00 4.18 12.32
C GLU A 85 7.86 4.90 13.37
N PRO A 86 8.80 5.77 12.94
CA PRO A 86 9.64 6.52 13.86
C PRO A 86 8.83 7.64 14.51
N VAL A 87 8.97 7.73 15.84
CA VAL A 87 8.31 8.75 16.66
C VAL A 87 9.32 9.52 17.47
N ARG A 88 8.99 10.78 17.72
CA ARG A 88 9.66 11.64 18.69
C ARG A 88 8.68 11.90 19.80
N CYS A 89 9.04 11.48 21.00
CA CYS A 89 8.23 11.66 22.18
C CYS A 89 8.82 12.73 23.10
N GLU A 90 7.95 13.51 23.72
CA GLU A 90 8.28 14.60 24.64
C GLU A 90 7.46 14.44 25.92
N TRP A 91 8.06 14.76 27.06
CA TRP A 91 7.37 14.74 28.35
C TRP A 91 6.39 15.92 28.42
N ASN A 92 5.14 15.66 28.80
CA ASN A 92 4.15 16.72 28.99
C ASN A 92 4.27 17.37 30.38
N ASP A 93 4.89 16.66 31.35
CA ASP A 93 5.12 17.17 32.70
C ASP A 93 6.43 18.00 32.75
N PRO A 94 6.38 19.30 33.08
CA PRO A 94 7.56 20.18 33.08
C PRO A 94 8.62 19.73 34.10
N ASP A 95 8.18 19.21 35.25
CA ASP A 95 9.08 18.71 36.31
C ASP A 95 9.94 17.51 35.85
N LEU A 96 9.43 16.70 34.90
CA LEU A 96 10.18 15.58 34.30
C LEU A 96 11.01 16.02 33.09
N ALA A 97 10.53 17.00 32.33
CA ALA A 97 11.27 17.59 31.22
C ALA A 97 12.58 18.24 31.72
N ASP A 98 12.54 18.91 32.87
CA ASP A 98 13.71 19.57 33.47
C ASP A 98 14.75 18.57 34.01
N ARG A 99 14.30 17.43 34.57
CA ARG A 99 15.21 16.36 35.03
C ARG A 99 16.08 15.79 33.91
N LYS A 100 15.59 15.74 32.67
CA LYS A 100 16.35 15.28 31.50
C LYS A 100 17.56 16.17 31.19
N ASN A 101 17.46 17.47 31.44
CA ASN A 101 18.56 18.41 31.24
C ASN A 101 19.62 18.31 32.35
N GLN A 102 19.25 17.73 33.51
CA GLN A 102 20.10 17.70 34.70
C GLN A 102 20.85 16.37 34.88
N THR A 103 20.41 15.26 34.28
CA THR A 103 20.99 13.92 34.49
C THR A 103 22.02 13.48 33.44
N THR A 104 22.67 14.39 32.72
CA THR A 104 23.70 14.06 31.69
C THR A 104 25.01 13.46 32.23
N PHE A 105 25.06 12.85 33.41
CA PHE A 105 26.32 12.30 33.92
C PHE A 105 26.31 10.83 34.34
N TYR A 106 25.44 10.31 35.22
CA TYR A 106 25.44 8.87 35.56
C TYR A 106 24.12 8.41 36.20
N ASP A 107 23.05 8.23 35.42
CA ASP A 107 21.84 7.59 35.95
C ASP A 107 21.41 6.44 35.04
N TYR A 108 21.60 5.21 35.53
CA TYR A 108 21.26 3.97 34.82
C TYR A 108 19.73 3.73 34.75
N ASP A 109 18.94 4.55 35.45
CA ASP A 109 17.48 4.45 35.53
C ASP A 109 16.74 5.53 34.73
N ALA A 110 17.42 6.21 33.81
CA ALA A 110 16.76 7.18 32.92
C ALA A 110 15.76 6.47 32.00
N ILE A 111 14.46 6.69 32.23
CA ILE A 111 13.37 6.16 31.39
C ILE A 111 13.54 6.69 29.96
N SER A 112 13.98 5.83 29.05
CA SER A 112 14.12 6.18 27.63
C SER A 112 12.74 6.13 26.96
N LEU A 113 12.37 7.22 26.28
CA LEU A 113 11.11 7.28 25.54
C LEU A 113 11.24 6.45 24.26
N PRO A 114 10.14 5.81 23.81
CA PRO A 114 10.18 4.98 22.62
C PRO A 114 10.50 5.82 21.38
N SER A 115 11.38 5.30 20.53
CA SER A 115 11.71 5.89 19.23
C SER A 115 10.85 5.36 18.09
N PHE A 116 10.08 4.29 18.34
CA PHE A 116 9.22 3.63 17.35
C PHE A 116 7.89 3.23 17.96
N ARG A 117 6.83 3.25 17.13
CA ARG A 117 5.51 2.71 17.48
C ARG A 117 4.93 1.86 16.35
N SER A 118 3.90 1.08 16.66
CA SER A 118 3.16 0.26 15.69
C SER A 118 2.39 1.16 14.72
N CYS A 119 2.25 0.74 13.46
CA CYS A 119 1.49 1.49 12.46
C CYS A 119 0.73 0.56 11.51
N PRO A 120 -0.48 0.94 11.08
CA PRO A 120 -1.35 0.05 10.31
C PRO A 120 -1.00 -0.02 8.81
N ARG A 121 -0.39 1.02 8.23
CA ARG A 121 -0.25 1.14 6.77
C ARG A 121 1.12 1.69 6.33
N VAL A 122 1.77 0.94 5.45
CA VAL A 122 3.05 1.31 4.80
C VAL A 122 2.77 2.01 3.48
N LYS A 123 3.08 3.32 3.39
CA LYS A 123 2.80 4.16 2.20
C LYS A 123 3.36 3.58 0.90
N ARG A 124 4.57 3.02 0.96
CA ARG A 124 5.25 2.43 -0.21
C ARG A 124 4.47 1.24 -0.79
N ILE A 125 3.92 0.38 0.07
CA ILE A 125 3.20 -0.83 -0.35
C ILE A 125 1.86 -0.45 -1.00
N VAL A 126 1.13 0.47 -0.37
CA VAL A 126 -0.17 0.93 -0.89
C VAL A 126 -0.03 1.57 -2.27
N ARG A 127 1.01 2.39 -2.48
CA ARG A 127 1.30 3.00 -3.80
C ARG A 127 1.53 1.93 -4.87
N TRP A 128 2.31 0.89 -4.55
CA TRP A 128 2.58 -0.20 -5.47
C TRP A 128 1.30 -0.98 -5.84
N GLN A 129 0.45 -1.27 -4.87
CA GLN A 129 -0.83 -1.94 -5.12
C GLN A 129 -1.75 -1.11 -6.00
N LEU A 130 -1.80 0.21 -5.79
CA LEU A 130 -2.59 1.12 -6.60
C LEU A 130 -2.09 1.16 -8.05
N ILE A 131 -0.77 1.25 -8.25
CA ILE A 131 -0.16 1.25 -9.58
C ILE A 131 -0.44 -0.07 -10.31
N GLN A 132 -0.35 -1.21 -9.62
CA GLN A 132 -0.67 -2.51 -10.20
C GLN A 132 -2.13 -2.57 -10.68
N PHE A 133 -3.07 -2.16 -9.84
CA PHE A 133 -4.48 -2.16 -10.20
C PHE A 133 -4.76 -1.26 -11.42
N GLU A 134 -4.25 -0.04 -11.41
CA GLU A 134 -4.41 0.92 -12.50
C GLU A 134 -3.78 0.40 -13.81
N SER A 135 -2.62 -0.25 -13.72
CA SER A 135 -1.91 -0.80 -14.88
C SER A 135 -2.71 -1.90 -15.60
N ILE A 136 -3.42 -2.75 -14.85
CA ILE A 136 -4.25 -3.81 -15.44
C ILE A 136 -5.43 -3.20 -16.19
N ASN A 137 -6.11 -2.22 -15.60
CA ASN A 137 -7.22 -1.53 -16.25
C ASN A 137 -6.78 -0.82 -17.53
N LEU A 138 -5.62 -0.16 -17.50
CA LEU A 138 -5.03 0.49 -18.67
C LEU A 138 -4.77 -0.52 -19.80
N VAL A 139 -4.19 -1.69 -19.48
CA VAL A 139 -3.93 -2.75 -20.46
C VAL A 139 -5.23 -3.25 -21.08
N VAL A 140 -6.26 -3.51 -20.28
CA VAL A 140 -7.58 -3.95 -20.78
C VAL A 140 -8.20 -2.89 -21.71
N ALA A 141 -8.11 -1.61 -21.34
CA ALA A 141 -8.60 -0.51 -22.17
C ALA A 141 -7.87 -0.44 -23.53
N VAL A 142 -6.54 -0.52 -23.53
CA VAL A 142 -5.73 -0.51 -24.75
C VAL A 142 -6.08 -1.71 -25.65
N VAL A 143 -6.20 -2.90 -25.09
CA VAL A 143 -6.56 -4.11 -25.85
C VAL A 143 -7.97 -3.99 -26.45
N SER A 144 -8.93 -3.45 -25.69
CA SER A 144 -10.27 -3.18 -26.20
C SER A 144 -10.25 -2.23 -27.42
N ILE A 145 -9.50 -1.13 -27.33
CA ILE A 145 -9.35 -0.17 -28.44
C ILE A 145 -8.71 -0.84 -29.66
N ILE A 146 -7.66 -1.64 -29.46
CA ILE A 146 -6.98 -2.37 -30.54
C ILE A 146 -7.96 -3.33 -31.25
N LEU A 147 -8.76 -4.06 -30.48
CA LEU A 147 -9.77 -4.98 -31.04
C LEU A 147 -10.83 -4.24 -31.86
N VAL A 148 -11.31 -3.09 -31.39
CA VAL A 148 -12.29 -2.26 -32.12
C VAL A 148 -11.70 -1.76 -33.43
N ILE A 149 -10.49 -1.19 -33.41
CA ILE A 149 -9.81 -0.71 -34.62
C ILE A 149 -9.57 -1.87 -35.59
N TRP A 150 -9.13 -3.03 -35.09
CA TRP A 150 -8.91 -4.22 -35.92
C TRP A 150 -10.21 -4.69 -36.57
N ARG A 151 -11.30 -4.74 -35.82
CA ARG A 151 -12.64 -5.10 -36.33
C ARG A 151 -13.12 -4.12 -37.39
N GLN A 152 -12.98 -2.81 -37.16
CA GLN A 152 -13.34 -1.78 -38.13
C GLN A 152 -12.51 -1.90 -39.42
N ARG A 153 -11.20 -2.09 -39.30
CA ARG A 153 -10.30 -2.31 -40.46
C ARG A 153 -10.69 -3.56 -41.26
N LYS A 154 -11.10 -4.63 -40.57
CA LYS A 154 -11.57 -5.85 -41.24
C LYS A 154 -12.85 -5.59 -42.05
N LEU A 155 -13.85 -4.95 -41.45
CA LEU A 155 -15.12 -4.62 -42.11
C LEU A 155 -14.92 -3.68 -43.31
N ALA A 156 -14.06 -2.67 -43.17
CA ALA A 156 -13.76 -1.75 -44.27
C ALA A 156 -13.16 -2.49 -45.48
N ARG A 157 -12.19 -3.41 -45.26
CA ARG A 157 -11.62 -4.23 -46.34
C ARG A 157 -12.67 -5.04 -47.09
N GLU A 158 -13.63 -5.62 -46.37
CA GLU A 158 -14.72 -6.40 -46.98
C GLU A 158 -15.64 -5.52 -47.84
N GLN A 159 -15.93 -4.30 -47.40
CA GLN A 159 -16.71 -3.33 -48.19
C GLN A 159 -15.96 -2.88 -49.46
N TYR A 160 -14.65 -2.61 -49.36
CA TYR A 160 -13.81 -2.27 -50.52
C TYR A 160 -13.77 -3.40 -51.55
N LEU A 161 -13.66 -4.67 -51.11
CA LEU A 161 -13.69 -5.82 -52.01
C LEU A 161 -15.04 -5.96 -52.72
N ARG A 162 -16.16 -5.72 -52.03
CA ARG A 162 -17.51 -5.74 -52.65
C ARG A 162 -17.68 -4.63 -53.68
N LEU A 163 -17.13 -3.44 -53.43
CA LEU A 163 -17.13 -2.31 -54.38
C LEU A 163 -16.24 -2.61 -55.59
N ALA A 164 -15.03 -3.13 -55.38
CA ALA A 164 -14.11 -3.51 -56.45
C ALA A 164 -14.70 -4.57 -57.38
N HIS A 165 -15.38 -5.58 -56.83
CA HIS A 165 -16.09 -6.60 -57.63
C HIS A 165 -17.23 -5.99 -58.46
N ARG A 166 -17.86 -4.90 -58.02
CA ARG A 166 -18.92 -4.21 -58.79
C ARG A 166 -18.36 -3.31 -59.89
N ILE A 167 -17.17 -2.74 -59.71
CA ILE A 167 -16.57 -1.82 -60.68
C ILE A 167 -15.76 -2.59 -61.75
N GLY A 168 -15.60 -3.91 -61.61
CA GLY A 168 -15.01 -4.76 -62.66
C GLY A 168 -13.52 -4.49 -62.90
N VAL A 169 -12.84 -3.80 -61.97
CA VAL A 169 -11.38 -3.64 -62.00
C VAL A 169 -10.77 -4.92 -61.45
N THR A 170 -10.72 -5.94 -62.29
CA THR A 170 -9.86 -7.11 -62.10
C THR A 170 -8.43 -6.67 -62.38
N VAL A 171 -7.58 -6.73 -61.37
CA VAL A 171 -6.13 -6.87 -61.58
C VAL A 171 -5.84 -8.35 -61.77
#